data_AF-A0AAD0L5S8-F1
#
_entry.id   AF-A0AAD0L5S8-F1
#
_cell.length_a   1.000
_cell.length_b   1.000
_cell.length_c   1.000
_cell.angle_alpha   90.00
_cell.angle_beta   90.00
_cell.angle_gamma   90.00
#
_symmetry.space_group_name_H-M   'P 1'
#
loop_
_entity.id
_entity.type
_entity.pdbx_description
1 polymer ?
#
loop_
_entity_poly.entity_id
_entity_poly.type
_entity_poly.pdbx_seq_one_letter_code
_entity_poly.pdbx_strand_id
1 'polypeptide(L)'
;MSSLEFQPLLSFNAGCQWQLHDRPVTVGQWKEDSDMFRPFWVEFDDWNGDDGWLITSWDYGEEMIQSFLLEGLFGKDAHKRYVSDCFWFGVYRHADGYVYEIRPAYEGRNAHAWPELDYWLDTSRNGYLGFYSADSPAGVNVDEPARVQINDPIGASFELPIDPPIQLTTPLYTLTSAQRTPLWHIPGLNPAALRDNDVLPNLTLYSPKGRQVRRQVENIAYLNDQIGKRGGFTLIVSQSGVPPHPNPQP
;
A
#
# COMPACT_ATOMS: atom_id res chain seq x y z
N MET A 1 -6.61 16.03 22.35
CA MET A 1 -5.93 14.90 21.67
C MET A 1 -6.97 14.08 20.92
N SER A 2 -7.03 14.23 19.60
CA SER A 2 -7.93 13.44 18.76
C SER A 2 -7.35 12.04 18.56
N SER A 3 -8.12 11.00 18.87
CA SER A 3 -7.84 9.62 18.46
C SER A 3 -7.94 9.48 16.93
N LEU A 4 -7.29 8.47 16.37
CA LEU A 4 -7.46 8.08 14.97
C LEU A 4 -8.80 7.37 14.82
N GLU A 5 -9.70 7.95 14.01
CA GLU A 5 -11.03 7.40 13.79
C GLU A 5 -11.09 6.69 12.44
N PHE A 6 -11.34 5.38 12.47
CA PHE A 6 -11.54 4.60 11.26
C PHE A 6 -12.83 5.03 10.52
N GLN A 7 -12.75 5.15 9.19
CA GLN A 7 -13.79 5.66 8.32
C GLN A 7 -14.21 4.60 7.29
N PRO A 8 -15.02 3.60 7.67
CA PRO A 8 -15.36 2.46 6.79
C PRO A 8 -16.02 2.85 5.47
N LEU A 9 -16.82 3.92 5.47
CA LEU A 9 -17.52 4.40 4.28
C LEU A 9 -16.63 5.21 3.33
N LEU A 10 -15.44 5.60 3.78
CA LEU A 10 -14.44 6.29 2.95
C LEU A 10 -13.36 5.34 2.43
N SER A 11 -13.26 4.14 2.99
CA SER A 11 -12.36 3.08 2.52
C SER A 11 -12.70 2.65 1.09
N PHE A 12 -11.71 2.15 0.36
CA PHE A 12 -11.84 1.85 -1.07
C PHE A 12 -10.85 0.79 -1.52
N ASN A 13 -11.13 0.14 -2.64
CA ASN A 13 -10.20 -0.72 -3.36
C ASN A 13 -9.56 0.08 -4.50
N ALA A 14 -8.26 -0.10 -4.70
CA ALA A 14 -7.55 0.49 -5.82
C ALA A 14 -6.36 -0.34 -6.29
N GLY A 15 -6.15 -0.33 -7.60
CA GLY A 15 -4.88 -0.68 -8.21
C GLY A 15 -3.91 0.49 -8.14
N CYS A 16 -2.61 0.19 -8.15
CA CYS A 16 -1.56 1.20 -8.11
C CYS A 16 -0.55 0.95 -9.23
N GLN A 17 0.00 2.01 -9.81
CA GLN A 17 1.04 1.89 -10.82
C GLN A 17 2.17 2.90 -10.59
N TRP A 18 3.41 2.45 -10.56
CA TRP A 18 4.58 3.31 -10.50
C TRP A 18 4.75 4.12 -11.79
N GLN A 19 5.04 5.41 -11.70
CA GLN A 19 5.35 6.26 -12.85
C GLN A 19 6.86 6.24 -13.12
N LEU A 20 7.28 5.74 -14.28
CA LEU A 20 8.71 5.60 -14.59
C LEU A 20 9.44 6.90 -14.94
N HIS A 21 8.69 7.98 -15.19
CA HIS A 21 9.25 9.28 -15.53
C HIS A 21 8.96 10.33 -14.46
N ASP A 22 9.83 11.34 -14.41
CA ASP A 22 9.78 12.39 -13.37
C ASP A 22 8.84 13.56 -13.74
N ARG A 23 8.24 13.53 -14.94
CA ARG A 23 7.28 14.55 -15.38
C ARG A 23 5.88 14.26 -14.83
N PRO A 24 5.09 15.29 -14.48
CA PRO A 24 3.69 15.08 -14.14
C PRO A 24 2.91 14.44 -15.29
N VAL A 25 2.12 13.41 -14.96
CA VAL A 25 1.16 12.72 -15.84
C VAL A 25 -0.20 13.42 -15.74
N THR A 26 -0.84 13.70 -16.86
CA THR A 26 -2.26 14.07 -16.88
C THR A 26 -3.13 12.83 -17.04
N VAL A 27 -4.38 12.86 -16.56
CA VAL A 27 -5.31 11.72 -16.65
C VAL A 27 -5.45 11.20 -18.09
N GLY A 28 -5.49 12.08 -19.10
CA GLY A 28 -5.58 11.67 -20.50
C GLY A 28 -4.31 11.02 -21.09
N GLN A 29 -3.17 11.09 -20.38
CA GLN A 29 -1.94 10.38 -20.75
C GLN A 29 -1.85 8.99 -20.11
N TRP A 30 -2.64 8.73 -19.07
CA TRP A 30 -2.71 7.39 -18.49
C TRP A 30 -3.38 6.43 -19.48
N LYS A 31 -2.71 5.31 -19.71
CA LYS A 31 -3.23 4.16 -20.47
C LYS A 31 -2.71 2.91 -19.76
N GLU A 32 -3.59 1.95 -19.55
CA GLU A 32 -3.31 0.73 -18.79
C GLU A 32 -2.05 0.00 -19.29
N ASP A 33 -1.93 -0.20 -20.60
CA ASP A 33 -0.81 -0.92 -21.24
C ASP A 33 0.38 -0.02 -21.63
N SER A 34 0.51 1.17 -21.04
CA SER A 34 1.60 2.07 -21.38
C SER A 34 2.91 1.66 -20.71
N ASP A 35 3.99 1.64 -21.49
CA ASP A 35 5.36 1.45 -21.00
C ASP A 35 5.81 2.51 -19.97
N MET A 36 5.03 3.59 -19.78
CA MET A 36 5.29 4.65 -18.81
C MET A 36 4.98 4.22 -17.36
N PHE A 37 4.20 3.16 -17.18
CA PHE A 37 3.72 2.72 -15.87
C PHE A 37 4.16 1.29 -15.57
N ARG A 38 4.30 0.95 -14.29
CA ARG A 38 4.46 -0.44 -13.85
C ARG A 38 3.49 -0.75 -12.71
N PRO A 39 2.71 -1.82 -12.79
CA PRO A 39 1.72 -2.13 -11.77
C PRO A 39 2.41 -2.48 -10.46
N PHE A 40 1.77 -2.11 -9.36
CA PHE A 40 2.06 -2.68 -8.06
C PHE A 40 1.36 -4.02 -8.00
N TRP A 41 2.10 -5.05 -7.63
CA TRP A 41 1.50 -6.35 -7.37
C TRP A 41 2.33 -7.09 -6.32
N VAL A 42 1.69 -8.04 -5.67
CA VAL A 42 2.27 -8.92 -4.67
C VAL A 42 1.80 -10.33 -4.93
N GLU A 43 2.62 -11.26 -4.51
CA GLU A 43 2.35 -12.68 -4.55
C GLU A 43 2.58 -13.31 -3.19
N PHE A 44 1.79 -14.34 -2.89
CA PHE A 44 1.86 -15.11 -1.66
C PHE A 44 1.95 -16.59 -1.99
N ASP A 45 2.71 -17.31 -1.15
CA ASP A 45 2.88 -18.76 -1.17
C ASP A 45 3.59 -19.33 -2.43
N ASP A 46 4.54 -18.62 -3.05
CA ASP A 46 5.32 -19.07 -4.22
C ASP A 46 6.68 -19.70 -3.87
N TRP A 47 7.12 -19.64 -2.60
CA TRP A 47 8.34 -20.29 -2.09
C TRP A 47 9.65 -19.89 -2.82
N ASN A 48 9.59 -18.88 -3.71
CA ASN A 48 10.71 -18.35 -4.48
C ASN A 48 11.61 -17.40 -3.67
N GLY A 49 11.21 -17.10 -2.42
CA GLY A 49 11.90 -16.17 -1.51
C GLY A 49 11.47 -14.72 -1.64
N ASP A 50 10.63 -14.40 -2.63
CA ASP A 50 10.07 -13.08 -2.89
C ASP A 50 8.62 -12.89 -2.37
N ASP A 51 8.08 -13.91 -1.69
CA ASP A 51 6.73 -13.92 -1.14
C ASP A 51 6.45 -12.69 -0.27
N GLY A 52 5.33 -12.04 -0.57
CA GLY A 52 4.85 -10.87 0.15
C GLY A 52 5.51 -9.56 -0.25
N TRP A 53 6.59 -9.52 -1.05
CA TRP A 53 7.19 -8.23 -1.44
C TRP A 53 6.32 -7.48 -2.45
N LEU A 54 6.25 -6.16 -2.29
CA LEU A 54 5.53 -5.28 -3.22
C LEU A 54 6.41 -4.94 -4.43
N ILE A 55 6.05 -5.50 -5.57
CA ILE A 55 6.82 -5.48 -6.81
C ILE A 55 6.22 -4.49 -7.81
N THR A 56 7.07 -3.93 -8.67
CA THR A 56 6.76 -2.91 -9.70
C THR A 56 7.33 -3.25 -11.07
N SER A 57 7.32 -4.54 -11.40
CA SER A 57 7.52 -5.05 -12.76
C SER A 57 7.04 -6.50 -12.83
N TRP A 58 6.64 -6.94 -14.02
CA TRP A 58 6.44 -8.36 -14.34
C TRP A 58 7.69 -8.93 -15.02
N ASP A 59 8.87 -8.38 -14.70
CA ASP A 59 10.12 -8.68 -15.41
C ASP A 59 10.72 -9.98 -14.86
N TYR A 60 9.96 -11.06 -14.96
CA TYR A 60 10.45 -12.39 -14.64
C TYR A 60 11.35 -12.89 -15.77
N GLY A 61 12.52 -13.43 -15.43
CA GLY A 61 13.37 -14.13 -16.40
C GLY A 61 12.69 -15.40 -16.93
N GLU A 62 13.12 -15.90 -18.10
CA GLU A 62 12.57 -17.12 -18.71
C GLU A 62 12.57 -18.33 -17.75
N GLU A 63 13.58 -18.45 -16.89
CA GLU A 63 13.67 -19.52 -15.89
C GLU A 63 12.54 -19.46 -14.85
N MET A 64 12.16 -18.25 -14.42
CA MET A 64 11.07 -18.03 -13.46
C MET A 64 9.70 -18.16 -14.14
N ILE A 65 9.60 -17.83 -15.43
CA ILE A 65 8.40 -18.12 -16.23
C ILE A 65 8.22 -19.64 -16.40
N GLN A 66 9.30 -20.39 -16.58
CA GLN A 66 9.24 -21.85 -16.72
C GLN A 66 8.86 -22.58 -15.44
N SER A 67 9.24 -22.07 -14.26
CA SER A 67 8.76 -22.64 -12.98
C SER A 67 7.24 -22.52 -12.85
N PHE A 68 6.64 -21.41 -13.30
CA PHE A 68 5.19 -21.22 -13.31
C PHE A 68 4.45 -22.19 -14.26
N LEU A 69 5.05 -22.54 -15.40
CA LEU A 69 4.44 -23.45 -16.39
C LEU A 69 4.49 -24.92 -15.96
N LEU A 70 5.50 -25.32 -15.17
CA LEU A 70 5.66 -26.69 -14.68
C LEU A 70 4.63 -27.05 -13.60
N GLU A 71 4.19 -26.09 -12.78
CA GLU A 71 3.20 -26.32 -11.73
C GLU A 71 1.79 -26.63 -12.26
N GLY A 72 1.41 -26.06 -13.40
CA GLY A 72 0.13 -26.33 -14.07
C GLY A 72 -0.08 -27.80 -14.47
N LEU A 73 0.99 -28.62 -14.42
CA LEU A 73 0.96 -30.05 -14.73
C LEU A 73 0.70 -30.94 -13.49
N PHE A 74 0.79 -30.44 -12.25
CA PHE A 74 0.77 -31.28 -11.04
C PHE A 74 -0.62 -31.50 -10.40
N GLY A 75 -1.72 -31.14 -11.08
CA GLY A 75 -3.08 -31.51 -10.66
C GLY A 75 -3.49 -30.91 -9.30
N LYS A 76 -4.52 -31.47 -8.66
CA LYS A 76 -5.25 -30.86 -7.51
C LYS A 76 -4.43 -30.56 -6.23
N ASP A 77 -3.15 -30.92 -6.20
CA ASP A 77 -2.19 -30.58 -5.13
C ASP A 77 -1.24 -29.43 -5.54
N ALA A 78 -1.47 -28.79 -6.69
CA ALA A 78 -0.75 -27.58 -7.10
C ALA A 78 -0.94 -26.48 -6.05
N HIS A 79 0.17 -25.91 -5.60
CA HIS A 79 0.23 -24.89 -4.55
C HIS A 79 -0.73 -23.74 -4.84
N LYS A 80 -1.51 -23.32 -3.83
CA LYS A 80 -2.53 -22.27 -3.98
C LYS A 80 -1.84 -20.91 -3.91
N ARG A 81 -1.25 -20.49 -5.03
CA ARG A 81 -0.64 -19.18 -5.22
C ARG A 81 -1.72 -18.09 -5.22
N TYR A 82 -1.52 -17.03 -4.44
CA TYR A 82 -2.35 -15.83 -4.51
C TYR A 82 -1.56 -14.69 -5.09
N VAL A 83 -2.15 -13.96 -6.03
CA VAL A 83 -1.53 -12.76 -6.60
C VAL A 83 -2.55 -11.63 -6.51
N SER A 84 -2.12 -10.50 -5.97
CA SER A 84 -2.93 -9.31 -5.78
C SER A 84 -2.28 -8.11 -6.44
N ASP A 85 -3.00 -7.48 -7.36
CA ASP A 85 -2.69 -6.21 -8.03
C ASP A 85 -3.66 -5.08 -7.64
N CYS A 86 -4.69 -5.42 -6.86
CA CYS A 86 -5.55 -4.47 -6.18
C CYS A 86 -5.40 -4.57 -4.65
N PHE A 87 -5.53 -3.43 -3.99
CA PHE A 87 -5.34 -3.27 -2.55
C PHE A 87 -6.52 -2.53 -1.94
N TRP A 88 -6.88 -2.93 -0.73
CA TRP A 88 -7.84 -2.22 0.09
C TRP A 88 -7.13 -1.15 0.91
N PHE A 89 -7.67 0.06 0.85
CA PHE A 89 -7.20 1.24 1.57
C PHE A 89 -8.19 1.56 2.69
N GLY A 90 -7.86 1.10 3.91
CA GLY A 90 -8.59 1.42 5.12
C GLY A 90 -8.33 2.86 5.55
N VAL A 91 -9.35 3.71 5.47
CA VAL A 91 -9.20 5.14 5.74
C VAL A 91 -9.33 5.43 7.22
N TYR A 92 -8.36 6.15 7.77
CA TYR A 92 -8.42 6.73 9.10
C TYR A 92 -8.38 8.25 9.00
N ARG A 93 -9.30 8.91 9.70
CA ARG A 93 -9.29 10.37 9.83
C ARG A 93 -8.32 10.77 10.92
N HIS A 94 -7.48 11.75 10.61
CA HIS A 94 -6.45 12.26 11.48
C HIS A 94 -6.37 13.79 11.39
N ALA A 95 -6.77 14.50 12.45
CA ALA A 95 -6.83 15.98 12.55
C ALA A 95 -7.45 16.67 11.33
N ASP A 96 -6.68 16.87 10.25
CA ASP A 96 -7.06 17.57 9.01
C ASP A 96 -6.80 16.77 7.72
N GLY A 97 -6.62 15.45 7.81
CA GLY A 97 -6.62 14.60 6.63
C GLY A 97 -6.65 13.13 6.97
N TYR A 98 -6.00 12.34 6.11
CA TYR A 98 -6.24 10.91 6.02
C TYR A 98 -4.95 10.12 5.99
N VAL A 99 -4.95 9.02 6.72
CA VAL A 99 -3.92 7.98 6.68
C VAL A 99 -4.59 6.64 6.37
N TYR A 100 -3.80 5.71 5.85
CA TYR A 100 -4.31 4.53 5.18
C TYR A 100 -3.68 3.27 5.75
N GLU A 101 -4.49 2.37 6.27
CA GLU A 101 -4.12 0.96 6.35
C GLU A 101 -4.19 0.38 4.93
N ILE A 102 -3.20 -0.42 4.53
CA ILE A 102 -3.16 -1.01 3.19
C ILE A 102 -3.07 -2.53 3.32
N ARG A 103 -4.05 -3.24 2.75
CA ARG A 103 -4.13 -4.72 2.72
C ARG A 103 -4.40 -5.21 1.30
N PRO A 104 -4.14 -6.49 0.96
CA PRO A 104 -4.62 -7.06 -0.31
C PRO A 104 -6.16 -6.98 -0.38
N ALA A 105 -6.70 -6.64 -1.56
CA ALA A 105 -8.15 -6.57 -1.74
C ALA A 105 -8.75 -7.96 -2.00
N TYR A 106 -9.85 -8.27 -1.32
CA TYR A 106 -10.67 -9.45 -1.58
C TYR A 106 -11.66 -9.17 -2.71
N GLU A 107 -11.13 -9.02 -3.93
CA GLU A 107 -11.92 -8.80 -5.13
C GLU A 107 -11.43 -9.66 -6.31
N GLY A 108 -12.24 -9.75 -7.37
CA GLY A 108 -11.92 -10.54 -8.55
C GLY A 108 -11.60 -12.00 -8.20
N ARG A 109 -10.41 -12.47 -8.59
CA ARG A 109 -9.95 -13.84 -8.28
C ARG A 109 -9.67 -14.10 -6.79
N ASN A 110 -9.48 -13.03 -6.01
CA ASN A 110 -9.17 -13.11 -4.58
C ASN A 110 -10.40 -12.96 -3.68
N ALA A 111 -11.61 -12.83 -4.25
CA ALA A 111 -12.86 -12.61 -3.50
C ALA A 111 -13.18 -13.70 -2.46
N HIS A 112 -12.60 -14.90 -2.60
CA HIS A 112 -12.81 -16.04 -1.70
C HIS A 112 -11.54 -16.46 -0.94
N ALA A 113 -10.50 -15.63 -0.95
CA ALA A 113 -9.20 -15.96 -0.37
C ALA A 113 -9.10 -15.64 1.13
N TRP A 114 -10.22 -15.58 1.86
CA TRP A 114 -10.22 -15.29 3.29
C TRP A 114 -10.12 -16.59 4.10
N PRO A 115 -9.25 -16.65 5.14
CA PRO A 115 -8.37 -15.59 5.66
C PRO A 115 -6.96 -15.58 5.03
N GLU A 116 -6.75 -16.30 3.94
CA GLU A 116 -5.42 -16.51 3.34
C GLU A 116 -4.75 -15.24 2.79
N LEU A 117 -5.45 -14.10 2.73
CA LEU A 117 -4.88 -12.79 2.36
C LEU A 117 -4.91 -11.77 3.51
N ASP A 118 -4.99 -12.22 4.77
CA ASP A 118 -4.98 -11.31 5.93
C ASP A 118 -3.58 -10.77 6.26
N TYR A 119 -3.09 -9.87 5.40
CA TYR A 119 -1.80 -9.20 5.51
C TYR A 119 -1.97 -7.68 5.51
N TRP A 120 -1.07 -6.95 6.17
CA TRP A 120 -0.90 -5.52 5.98
C TRP A 120 0.38 -5.20 5.22
N LEU A 121 0.43 -4.06 4.55
CA LEU A 121 1.67 -3.52 4.00
C LEU A 121 2.52 -2.90 5.11
N ASP A 122 3.77 -3.34 5.24
CA ASP A 122 4.77 -2.76 6.14
C ASP A 122 6.14 -2.66 5.46
N THR A 123 7.11 -2.11 6.20
CA THR A 123 8.50 -1.93 5.79
C THR A 123 9.41 -2.88 6.56
N SER A 124 10.20 -3.66 5.83
CA SER A 124 11.26 -4.49 6.41
C SER A 124 12.34 -3.65 7.09
N ARG A 125 13.26 -4.33 7.80
CA ARG A 125 14.44 -3.67 8.42
C ARG A 125 15.29 -2.90 7.40
N ASN A 126 15.36 -3.39 6.17
CA ASN A 126 16.14 -2.80 5.08
C ASN A 126 15.31 -1.84 4.20
N GLY A 127 14.06 -1.54 4.58
CA GLY A 127 13.22 -0.58 3.89
C GLY A 127 12.32 -1.14 2.80
N TYR A 128 12.52 -2.40 2.39
CA TYR A 128 11.65 -3.02 1.39
C TYR A 128 10.21 -3.09 1.87
N LEU A 129 9.29 -2.73 0.99
CA LEU A 129 7.85 -2.80 1.24
C LEU A 129 7.36 -4.22 0.98
N GLY A 130 6.66 -4.79 1.95
CA GLY A 130 6.09 -6.12 1.84
C GLY A 130 4.85 -6.29 2.70
N PHE A 131 4.10 -7.34 2.40
CA PHE A 131 2.90 -7.73 3.09
C PHE A 131 3.25 -8.76 4.18
N TYR A 132 2.90 -8.43 5.42
CA TYR A 132 3.16 -9.25 6.60
C TYR A 132 1.86 -9.63 7.28
N SER A 133 1.83 -10.80 7.91
CA SER A 133 0.66 -11.31 8.61
C SER A 133 0.06 -10.22 9.49
N ALA A 134 -1.23 -9.94 9.31
CA ALA A 134 -1.91 -8.98 10.14
C ALA A 134 -2.10 -9.58 11.54
N ASP A 135 -1.70 -8.81 12.54
CA ASP A 135 -1.76 -9.19 13.95
C ASP A 135 -3.01 -8.59 14.64
N SER A 136 -3.91 -7.99 13.86
CA SER A 136 -5.17 -7.36 14.26
C SER A 136 -6.18 -7.32 13.09
N PRO A 137 -7.49 -7.30 13.38
CA PRO A 137 -8.52 -7.11 12.35
C PRO A 137 -8.37 -5.78 11.59
N ALA A 138 -8.81 -5.75 10.34
CA ALA A 138 -8.83 -4.54 9.53
C ALA A 138 -9.78 -3.48 10.10
N GLY A 139 -9.40 -2.20 10.03
CA GLY A 139 -10.26 -1.09 10.44
C GLY A 139 -10.52 -0.98 11.95
N VAL A 140 -9.61 -1.49 12.79
CA VAL A 140 -9.69 -1.30 14.24
C VAL A 140 -9.30 0.14 14.60
N ASN A 141 -10.14 0.81 15.39
CA ASN A 141 -9.81 2.15 15.91
C ASN A 141 -8.54 2.10 16.75
N VAL A 142 -7.69 3.12 16.59
CA VAL A 142 -6.45 3.23 17.35
C VAL A 142 -6.67 4.27 18.45
N ASP A 143 -6.82 3.80 19.69
CA ASP A 143 -7.05 4.62 20.89
C ASP A 143 -5.81 5.40 21.36
N GLU A 144 -4.84 5.61 20.47
CA GLU A 144 -3.61 6.31 20.78
C GLU A 144 -3.68 7.78 20.38
N PRO A 145 -3.08 8.67 21.20
CA PRO A 145 -2.96 10.07 20.84
C PRO A 145 -2.02 10.21 19.64
N ALA A 146 -2.48 10.85 18.59
CA ALA A 146 -1.66 11.03 17.41
C ALA A 146 -0.46 11.96 17.66
N ARG A 147 0.68 11.64 17.02
CA ARG A 147 1.96 12.33 17.19
C ARG A 147 2.58 12.68 15.84
N VAL A 148 3.24 13.84 15.77
CA VAL A 148 4.11 14.22 14.65
C VAL A 148 5.55 13.94 15.05
N GLN A 149 6.30 13.24 14.21
CA GLN A 149 7.74 13.09 14.38
C GLN A 149 8.45 13.98 13.37
N ILE A 150 8.93 15.12 13.84
CA ILE A 150 9.70 16.04 13.00
C ILE A 150 11.15 15.58 13.01
N ASN A 151 11.61 15.11 11.86
CA ASN A 151 13.01 14.76 11.61
C ASN A 151 13.72 15.98 11.02
N ASP A 152 14.56 16.63 11.83
CA ASP A 152 15.45 17.70 11.39
C ASP A 152 16.50 17.12 10.40
N PRO A 153 16.81 17.79 9.28
CA PRO A 153 17.93 17.42 8.40
C PRO A 153 19.29 17.24 9.10
N ILE A 154 19.48 17.74 10.33
CA ILE A 154 20.70 17.59 11.14
C ILE A 154 20.62 16.40 12.13
N GLY A 155 19.54 15.60 12.07
CA GLY A 155 19.41 14.32 12.80
C GLY A 155 18.73 14.41 14.16
N ALA A 156 18.17 15.56 14.54
CA ALA A 156 17.31 15.67 15.72
C ALA A 156 15.89 15.20 15.38
N SER A 157 15.32 14.38 16.25
CA SER A 157 13.92 13.96 16.16
C SER A 157 13.17 14.43 17.40
N PHE A 158 12.01 15.04 17.22
CA PHE A 158 11.12 15.39 18.32
C PHE A 158 9.68 15.00 18.02
N GLU A 159 8.99 14.53 19.05
CA GLU A 159 7.58 14.14 19.00
C GLU A 159 6.71 15.27 19.54
N LEU A 160 5.72 15.70 18.75
CA LEU A 160 4.73 16.69 19.19
C LEU A 160 3.35 16.03 19.28
N PRO A 161 2.63 16.20 20.41
CA PRO A 161 1.21 15.85 20.47
C PRO A 161 0.41 16.78 19.56
N ILE A 162 -0.59 16.23 18.86
CA ILE A 162 -1.39 17.00 17.90
C ILE A 162 -2.63 17.60 18.59
N ASP A 163 -2.72 18.93 18.54
CA ASP A 163 -3.91 19.76 18.77
C ASP A 163 -3.98 20.80 17.61
N PRO A 164 -5.16 21.34 17.24
CA PRO A 164 -5.62 21.54 15.85
C PRO A 164 -5.04 22.78 15.12
N PRO A 165 -5.34 23.00 13.82
CA PRO A 165 -5.26 22.10 12.67
C PRO A 165 -3.96 22.34 11.86
N ILE A 166 -3.28 21.28 11.38
CA ILE A 166 -2.03 21.38 10.61
C ILE A 166 -2.31 21.04 9.14
N GLN A 167 -1.94 21.94 8.23
CA GLN A 167 -1.97 21.65 6.79
C GLN A 167 -0.96 20.55 6.43
N LEU A 168 -1.46 19.41 5.97
CA LEU A 168 -0.70 18.19 5.63
C LEU A 168 0.09 18.31 4.32
N THR A 169 0.76 19.43 4.05
CA THR A 169 1.63 19.59 2.87
C THR A 169 3.06 19.11 3.11
N THR A 170 3.42 18.78 4.36
CA THR A 170 4.75 18.27 4.72
C THR A 170 4.61 16.96 5.51
N PRO A 171 5.17 15.85 5.00
CA PRO A 171 5.03 14.52 5.59
C PRO A 171 6.10 14.34 6.67
N LEU A 172 5.70 14.49 7.93
CA LEU A 172 6.55 14.25 9.10
C LEU A 172 5.78 13.45 10.15
N TYR A 173 5.03 12.43 9.71
CA TYR A 173 4.22 11.62 10.61
C TYR A 173 4.85 10.23 10.68
N THR A 174 5.24 9.86 11.88
CA THR A 174 5.39 8.46 12.25
C THR A 174 4.24 8.16 13.18
N LEU A 175 3.27 7.36 12.73
CA LEU A 175 2.25 6.82 13.62
C LEU A 175 2.88 5.60 14.29
N THR A 176 3.68 5.85 15.32
CA THR A 176 4.22 4.80 16.18
C THR A 176 3.10 4.34 17.11
N SER A 177 2.38 3.29 16.71
CA SER A 177 1.62 2.55 17.71
C SER A 177 2.48 1.53 18.42
N ALA A 178 2.35 1.52 19.74
CA ALA A 178 2.76 0.39 20.54
C ALA A 178 1.73 -0.71 20.27
N GLN A 179 1.89 -1.40 19.14
CA GLN A 179 1.11 -2.51 18.59
C GLN A 179 0.11 -2.16 17.46
N ARG A 180 0.52 -2.58 16.25
CA ARG A 180 -0.24 -3.44 15.32
C ARG A 180 -1.23 -2.81 14.33
N THR A 181 -0.85 -1.77 13.57
CA THR A 181 -1.27 -1.56 12.14
C THR A 181 -0.38 -0.49 11.50
N PRO A 182 0.39 -0.78 10.44
CA PRO A 182 1.17 0.23 9.73
C PRO A 182 0.27 1.18 8.94
N LEU A 183 0.32 2.48 9.27
CA LEU A 183 -0.49 3.52 8.62
C LEU A 183 0.34 4.36 7.65
N TRP A 184 -0.11 4.39 6.41
CA TRP A 184 0.54 5.02 5.26
C TRP A 184 -0.08 6.39 4.97
N HIS A 185 0.67 7.29 4.34
CA HIS A 185 0.19 8.63 4.01
C HIS A 185 0.33 8.92 2.52
N ILE A 186 -0.75 9.44 1.92
CA ILE A 186 -0.81 9.88 0.53
C ILE A 186 -1.24 11.35 0.53
N PRO A 187 -0.29 12.30 0.48
CA PRO A 187 -0.62 13.73 0.54
C PRO A 187 -1.55 14.16 -0.58
N GLY A 188 -2.56 14.96 -0.23
CA GLY A 188 -3.52 15.53 -1.19
C GLY A 188 -4.60 14.57 -1.69
N LEU A 189 -4.56 13.29 -1.30
CA LEU A 189 -5.65 12.35 -1.60
C LEU A 189 -6.84 12.64 -0.68
N ASN A 190 -7.99 12.93 -1.28
CA ASN A 190 -9.25 13.12 -0.56
C ASN A 190 -10.18 11.92 -0.81
N PRO A 191 -10.26 10.93 0.10
CA PRO A 191 -11.08 9.74 -0.08
C PRO A 191 -12.58 10.06 -0.16
N ALA A 192 -13.05 11.15 0.44
CA ALA A 192 -14.45 11.57 0.35
C ALA A 192 -14.88 12.07 -1.03
N ALA A 193 -13.93 12.33 -1.93
CA ALA A 193 -14.21 12.76 -3.30
C ALA A 193 -14.02 11.64 -4.35
N LEU A 194 -13.54 10.47 -3.93
CA LEU A 194 -13.25 9.36 -4.84
C LEU A 194 -14.52 8.74 -5.41
N ARG A 195 -14.41 8.28 -6.66
CA ARG A 195 -15.43 7.54 -7.39
C ARG A 195 -14.82 6.33 -8.05
N ASP A 196 -15.66 5.35 -8.34
CA ASP A 196 -15.27 4.16 -9.08
C ASP A 196 -14.69 4.55 -10.45
N ASN A 197 -13.56 3.93 -10.80
CA ASN A 197 -12.75 4.18 -11.99
C ASN A 197 -12.02 5.54 -12.01
N ASP A 198 -11.95 6.27 -10.90
CA ASP A 198 -11.09 7.46 -10.82
C ASP A 198 -9.62 7.08 -11.03
N VAL A 199 -8.94 7.86 -11.87
CA VAL A 199 -7.50 7.74 -12.13
C VAL A 199 -6.81 8.98 -11.56
N LEU A 200 -6.00 8.78 -10.53
CA LEU A 200 -5.32 9.86 -9.81
C LEU A 200 -3.80 9.73 -9.98
N PRO A 201 -3.20 10.42 -10.96
CA PRO A 201 -1.76 10.38 -11.20
C PRO A 201 -0.98 11.31 -10.25
N ASN A 202 0.34 11.15 -10.24
CA ASN A 202 1.32 11.98 -9.52
C ASN A 202 1.18 11.96 -7.99
N LEU A 203 0.57 10.90 -7.45
CA LEU A 203 0.51 10.71 -6.00
C LEU A 203 1.87 10.25 -5.49
N THR A 204 2.14 10.53 -4.23
CA THR A 204 3.34 10.07 -3.53
C THR A 204 2.93 9.29 -2.30
N LEU A 205 3.56 8.14 -2.07
CA LEU A 205 3.31 7.31 -0.91
C LEU A 205 4.39 7.54 0.14
N TYR A 206 3.99 7.69 1.40
CA TYR A 206 4.88 7.82 2.55
C TYR A 206 4.67 6.66 3.50
N SER A 207 5.78 6.06 3.94
CA SER A 207 5.79 4.97 4.90
C SER A 207 5.33 5.44 6.28
N PRO A 208 4.95 4.49 7.16
CA PRO A 208 4.65 4.78 8.55
C PRO A 208 5.81 5.42 9.31
N LYS A 209 7.03 5.44 8.75
CA LYS A 209 8.23 6.12 9.27
C LYS A 209 8.45 7.52 8.69
N GLY A 210 7.45 8.06 7.99
CA GLY A 210 7.50 9.37 7.34
C GLY A 210 8.41 9.44 6.10
N ARG A 211 8.88 8.32 5.57
CA ARG A 211 9.80 8.30 4.42
C ARG A 211 9.02 8.17 3.11
N GLN A 212 9.38 8.98 2.12
CA GLN A 212 8.80 8.82 0.78
C GLN A 212 9.26 7.50 0.17
N VAL A 213 8.30 6.71 -0.32
CA VAL A 213 8.55 5.47 -1.04
C VAL A 213 9.31 5.74 -2.33
N ARG A 214 10.21 4.81 -2.65
CA ARG A 214 11.13 4.82 -3.77
C ARG A 214 10.99 3.51 -4.52
N ARG A 215 11.36 3.53 -5.79
CA ARG A 215 11.52 2.32 -6.61
C ARG A 215 12.99 1.95 -6.69
N GLN A 216 13.30 0.72 -6.33
CA GLN A 216 14.64 0.14 -6.42
C GLN A 216 14.62 -0.99 -7.45
N VAL A 217 15.53 -0.94 -8.41
CA VAL A 217 15.66 -1.96 -9.45
C VAL A 217 16.93 -2.74 -9.19
N GLU A 218 16.77 -4.04 -8.96
CA GLU A 218 17.86 -5.01 -8.88
C GLU A 218 17.67 -6.04 -10.00
N ASN A 219 17.50 -7.31 -9.65
CA ASN A 219 17.02 -8.33 -10.58
C ASN A 219 15.51 -8.19 -10.84
N ILE A 220 14.78 -7.75 -9.83
CA ILE A 220 13.35 -7.39 -9.86
C ILE A 220 13.23 -5.96 -9.33
N ALA A 221 12.15 -5.26 -9.70
CA ALA A 221 11.90 -3.90 -9.21
C ALA A 221 10.97 -3.90 -8.01
N TYR A 222 11.47 -3.52 -6.84
CA TYR A 222 10.71 -3.43 -5.59
C TYR A 222 10.44 -1.99 -5.19
N LEU A 223 9.47 -1.82 -4.28
CA LEU A 223 9.34 -0.58 -3.52
C LEU A 223 10.17 -0.61 -2.23
N ASN A 224 10.78 0.51 -1.88
CA ASN A 224 11.64 0.67 -0.71
C ASN A 224 11.50 2.09 -0.12
N ASP A 225 11.56 2.26 1.20
CA ASP A 225 11.46 3.58 1.84
C ASP A 225 12.82 4.21 2.25
N GLN A 226 13.93 3.49 2.07
CA GLN A 226 15.30 3.94 2.38
C GLN A 226 16.11 4.27 1.12
N ILE A 227 16.11 3.37 0.13
CA ILE A 227 17.01 3.41 -1.03
C ILE A 227 16.23 3.34 -2.35
N GLY A 228 16.90 3.60 -3.47
CA GLY A 228 16.26 3.68 -4.80
C GLY A 228 15.80 5.09 -5.19
N LYS A 229 15.12 5.16 -6.34
CA LYS A 229 14.70 6.41 -6.97
C LYS A 229 13.33 6.86 -6.45
N ARG A 230 13.23 8.12 -6.01
CA ARG A 230 11.94 8.74 -5.68
C ARG A 230 11.09 8.89 -6.94
N GLY A 231 9.78 8.83 -6.76
CA GLY A 231 8.84 9.03 -7.85
C GLY A 231 7.41 9.17 -7.33
N GLY A 232 6.49 9.22 -8.28
CA GLY A 232 5.07 9.16 -8.00
C GLY A 232 4.46 7.85 -8.50
N PHE A 233 3.23 7.61 -8.06
CA PHE A 233 2.40 6.52 -8.53
C PHE A 233 1.05 7.08 -8.99
N THR A 234 0.37 6.31 -9.83
CA THR A 234 -1.03 6.51 -10.20
C THR A 234 -1.87 5.55 -9.37
N LEU A 235 -2.91 6.07 -8.73
CA LEU A 235 -3.95 5.29 -8.05
C LEU A 235 -5.14 5.15 -9.02
N ILE A 236 -5.64 3.93 -9.19
CA ILE A 236 -6.80 3.60 -10.01
C ILE A 236 -7.85 3.00 -9.10
N VAL A 237 -8.90 3.77 -8.78
CA VAL A 237 -9.95 3.32 -7.87
C VAL A 237 -10.80 2.26 -8.56
N SER A 238 -10.79 1.03 -8.07
CA SER A 238 -11.68 -0.02 -8.59
C SER A 238 -13.07 0.10 -7.98
N GLN A 239 -13.14 0.35 -6.67
CA GLN A 239 -14.40 0.48 -5.95
C GLN A 239 -14.27 1.42 -4.75
N SER A 240 -15.16 2.42 -4.67
CA SER A 240 -15.29 3.34 -3.55
C SER A 240 -16.27 2.84 -2.47
N GLY A 241 -16.08 3.26 -1.22
CA GLY A 241 -16.99 2.91 -0.12
C GLY A 241 -16.95 1.43 0.28
N VAL A 242 -15.76 0.81 0.24
CA VAL A 242 -15.54 -0.60 0.57
C VAL A 242 -15.20 -0.73 2.06
N PRO A 243 -16.11 -1.22 2.92
CA PRO A 243 -15.82 -1.44 4.32
C PRO A 243 -14.70 -2.49 4.50
N PRO A 244 -14.11 -2.61 5.71
CA PRO A 244 -13.17 -3.70 6.00
C PRO A 244 -13.72 -5.03 5.53
N HIS A 245 -12.82 -5.88 5.05
CA HIS A 245 -13.18 -7.23 4.66
C HIS A 245 -13.95 -7.90 5.80
N PRO A 246 -15.14 -8.46 5.52
CA PRO A 246 -15.91 -9.09 6.56
C PRO A 246 -15.07 -10.25 7.09
N ASN A 247 -14.72 -10.23 8.37
CA ASN A 247 -14.44 -11.48 9.06
C ASN A 247 -15.74 -12.30 8.92
N PRO A 248 -15.76 -13.40 8.15
CA PRO A 248 -16.98 -14.16 7.93
C PRO A 248 -17.44 -14.89 9.21
N GLN A 249 -16.72 -14.76 10.34
CA GLN A 249 -17.17 -15.25 11.64
C GLN A 249 -17.50 -14.10 12.63
N PRO A 250 -18.73 -14.12 13.20
CA PRO A 250 -19.11 -13.28 14.33
C PRO A 250 -18.52 -13.73 15.66
#